data_AF-A0A2H9SR28-F1
#
_entry.id   AF-A0A2H9SR28-F1
#
_cell.length_a   1.000
_cell.length_b   1.000
_cell.length_c   1.000
_cell.angle_alpha   90.00
_cell.angle_beta   90.00
_cell.angle_gamma   90.00
#
_symmetry.space_group_name_H-M   'P 1'
#
loop_
_entity.id
_entity.type
_entity.pdbx_description
1 polymer ?
#
loop_
_entity_poly.entity_id
_entity_poly.type
_entity_poly.pdbx_seq_one_letter_code
_entity_poly.pdbx_strand_id
1 'polypeptide(L)'
;MQVENINQFILDVESFPGDKDEISIAVGELLKEFKDRTGLISPAECDFLEAVLASRWQKIQDEPLFDYTLNQHGINRYWVELAKALAPASGKTYIQLLFPTVINRHDFLNLKQLHEVSSTINLYLGDDDIHLYRKKSLCAHLCKRGILATKRESTGPFTALTVKELSRIALCEKSESSSFAVHGETFDSFWEFLRKKVFPYLNETNKLNYDLYVEFYGLIELKNKGVSDEAFKAQLDTFLMSLYAKDLNTINAFYGLSIVENDQKYYGIDILIDLYTNNQASFAVAPFLQLLTAQSKTPVKPVHKALSLLTSLLSSPHYPGTGTVIFWDFYVEIAPELVAIYSQFEQALHEDDNMALSNAYNELALTINQLPSSSSGLWKHLFDSIDKPYGMESNHLKVDFSTRYYPGELLMQALSCPSCLDSLPDIDLFLDALICTFSQKTASCLEKQLRVNLLFVQWTMKLDTKEQVIVLCALYKQFGSDFKSHFIEHCAHHIKRQLKKVQILVPDHRLSFMGSTRALTLPSQVIDAFNIPSNLSVAQMIERYRELLTDIDPPIHSALNHALLQYVYQCSCPIANSDFLLSRDASSPGRDSLGAPT
;
A
#
# COMPACT_ATOMS: atom_id res chain seq x y z
N MET A 1 -33.17 -45.80 -4.19
CA MET A 1 -33.00 -45.71 -2.72
C MET A 1 -34.22 -46.31 -2.06
N GLN A 2 -34.05 -46.99 -0.93
CA GLN A 2 -35.15 -47.50 -0.10
C GLN A 2 -35.72 -46.37 0.76
N VAL A 3 -37.05 -46.29 0.91
CA VAL A 3 -37.74 -45.29 1.74
C VAL A 3 -37.31 -45.42 3.21
N GLU A 4 -36.95 -46.63 3.62
CA GLU A 4 -36.42 -46.96 4.95
C GLU A 4 -35.15 -46.14 5.28
N ASN A 5 -34.30 -45.84 4.30
CA ASN A 5 -33.13 -44.97 4.50
C ASN A 5 -33.54 -43.53 4.84
N ILE A 6 -34.65 -43.04 4.25
CA ILE A 6 -35.19 -41.70 4.53
C ILE A 6 -35.79 -41.68 5.93
N ASN A 7 -36.56 -42.72 6.30
CA ASN A 7 -37.13 -42.83 7.63
C ASN A 7 -36.05 -42.87 8.71
N GLN A 8 -34.96 -43.62 8.48
CA GLN A 8 -33.82 -43.61 9.40
C GLN A 8 -33.16 -42.23 9.48
N PHE A 9 -32.95 -41.56 8.35
CA PHE A 9 -32.41 -40.20 8.31
C PHE A 9 -33.28 -39.20 9.10
N ILE A 10 -34.61 -39.25 8.94
CA ILE A 10 -35.54 -38.38 9.70
C ILE A 10 -35.37 -38.63 11.20
N LEU A 11 -35.36 -39.89 11.64
CA LEU A 11 -35.20 -40.24 13.05
C LEU A 11 -33.85 -39.77 13.60
N ASP A 12 -32.77 -39.95 12.84
CA ASP A 12 -31.42 -39.56 13.23
C ASP A 12 -31.31 -38.02 13.38
N VAL A 13 -31.92 -37.26 12.47
CA VAL A 13 -31.93 -35.80 12.54
C VAL A 13 -32.85 -35.30 13.65
N GLU A 14 -34.05 -35.85 13.82
CA GLU A 14 -34.99 -35.48 14.89
C GLU A 14 -34.38 -35.75 16.28
N SER A 15 -33.69 -36.88 16.44
CA SER A 15 -33.05 -37.28 17.70
C SER A 15 -31.67 -36.66 17.97
N PHE A 16 -31.07 -35.97 16.99
CA PHE A 16 -29.75 -35.35 17.17
C PHE A 16 -29.77 -34.32 18.32
N PRO A 17 -28.90 -34.45 19.35
CA PRO A 17 -28.96 -33.60 20.54
C PRO A 17 -28.20 -32.27 20.42
N GLY A 18 -27.41 -32.08 19.36
CA GLY A 18 -26.62 -30.86 19.14
C GLY A 18 -27.36 -29.80 18.32
N ASP A 19 -26.62 -28.76 17.93
CA ASP A 19 -27.16 -27.66 17.13
C ASP A 19 -27.63 -28.14 15.75
N LYS A 20 -28.77 -27.61 15.31
CA LYS A 20 -29.42 -27.94 14.04
C LYS A 20 -29.65 -26.67 13.25
N ASP A 21 -29.41 -26.73 11.95
CA ASP A 21 -29.83 -25.70 11.02
C ASP A 21 -31.36 -25.71 10.83
N GLU A 22 -31.89 -24.62 10.28
CA GLU A 22 -33.33 -24.43 10.08
C GLU A 22 -33.99 -25.56 9.28
N ILE A 23 -33.31 -26.09 8.24
CA ILE A 23 -33.86 -27.19 7.42
C ILE A 23 -33.85 -28.49 8.21
N SER A 24 -32.81 -28.75 8.99
CA SER A 24 -32.76 -29.91 9.90
C SER A 24 -33.87 -29.88 10.96
N ILE A 25 -34.25 -28.71 11.47
CA ILE A 25 -35.39 -28.56 12.39
C ILE A 25 -36.71 -28.89 11.69
N ALA A 26 -36.87 -28.43 10.44
CA ALA A 26 -38.08 -28.64 9.67
C ALA A 26 -38.19 -30.03 9.02
N VAL A 27 -37.14 -30.87 9.10
CA VAL A 27 -37.02 -32.11 8.30
C VAL A 27 -38.20 -33.07 8.52
N GLY A 28 -38.70 -33.17 9.75
CA GLY A 28 -39.78 -34.07 10.11
C GLY A 28 -41.12 -33.69 9.45
N GLU A 29 -41.36 -32.39 9.28
CA GLU A 29 -42.52 -31.88 8.54
C GLU A 29 -42.30 -31.90 7.03
N LEU A 30 -41.10 -31.53 6.57
CA LEU A 30 -40.74 -31.52 5.15
C LEU A 30 -40.84 -32.91 4.53
N LEU A 31 -40.47 -33.95 5.29
CA LEU A 31 -40.42 -35.33 4.80
C LEU A 31 -41.52 -36.21 5.40
N LYS A 32 -42.60 -35.62 5.97
CA LYS A 32 -43.67 -36.38 6.62
C LYS A 32 -44.35 -37.40 5.72
N GLU A 33 -44.39 -37.14 4.41
CA GLU A 33 -45.01 -38.03 3.42
C GLU A 33 -44.24 -39.34 3.22
N PHE A 34 -42.99 -39.43 3.72
CA PHE A 34 -42.19 -40.65 3.72
C PHE A 34 -42.37 -41.49 4.99
N LYS A 35 -42.90 -40.91 6.08
CA LYS A 35 -43.10 -41.61 7.36
C LYS A 35 -44.02 -42.81 7.15
N ASP A 36 -43.61 -43.94 7.73
CA ASP A 36 -44.31 -45.24 7.68
C ASP A 36 -44.49 -45.87 6.29
N ARG A 37 -43.96 -45.24 5.24
CA ARG A 37 -43.91 -45.85 3.90
C ARG A 37 -42.73 -46.81 3.77
N THR A 38 -42.88 -47.76 2.87
CA THR A 38 -41.87 -48.78 2.54
C THR A 38 -41.67 -48.87 1.04
N GLY A 39 -40.54 -49.42 0.62
CA GLY A 39 -40.24 -49.69 -0.79
C GLY A 39 -39.28 -48.70 -1.44
N LEU A 40 -39.31 -48.61 -2.78
CA LEU A 40 -38.42 -47.74 -3.54
C LEU A 40 -39.02 -46.35 -3.73
N ILE A 41 -38.17 -45.32 -3.66
CA ILE A 41 -38.58 -43.98 -4.04
C ILE A 41 -38.87 -43.89 -5.54
N SER A 42 -39.88 -43.10 -5.88
CA SER A 42 -40.22 -42.69 -7.25
C SER A 42 -39.27 -41.58 -7.74
N PRO A 43 -39.23 -41.32 -9.06
CA PRO A 43 -38.45 -40.21 -9.62
C PRO A 43 -38.86 -38.84 -9.05
N ALA A 44 -40.17 -38.58 -8.89
CA ALA A 44 -40.65 -37.31 -8.34
C ALA A 44 -40.22 -37.09 -6.87
N GLU A 45 -40.18 -38.17 -6.09
CA GLU A 45 -39.66 -38.14 -4.71
C GLU A 45 -38.15 -37.93 -4.68
N CYS A 46 -37.42 -38.49 -5.65
CA CYS A 46 -36.00 -38.20 -5.82
C CYS A 46 -35.78 -36.71 -6.10
N ASP A 47 -36.50 -36.14 -7.06
CA ASP A 47 -36.43 -34.70 -7.40
C ASP A 47 -36.78 -33.82 -6.19
N PHE A 48 -37.76 -34.22 -5.39
CA PHE A 48 -38.12 -33.52 -4.16
C PHE A 48 -36.97 -33.53 -3.13
N LEU A 49 -36.35 -34.68 -2.87
CA LEU A 49 -35.22 -34.78 -1.95
C LEU A 49 -34.00 -33.99 -2.42
N GLU A 50 -33.76 -33.94 -3.74
CA GLU A 50 -32.74 -33.07 -4.32
C GLU A 50 -33.02 -31.60 -4.06
N ALA A 51 -34.28 -31.17 -4.21
CA ALA A 51 -34.69 -29.80 -3.91
C ALA A 51 -34.50 -29.46 -2.42
N VAL A 52 -34.77 -30.41 -1.51
CA VAL A 52 -34.52 -30.24 -0.07
C VAL A 52 -33.04 -30.08 0.23
N LEU A 53 -32.18 -30.95 -0.32
CA LEU A 53 -30.73 -30.84 -0.19
C LEU A 53 -30.21 -29.50 -0.73
N ALA A 54 -30.73 -29.06 -1.88
CA ALA A 54 -30.35 -27.80 -2.48
C ALA A 54 -30.78 -26.59 -1.64
N SER A 55 -31.99 -26.63 -1.08
CA SER A 55 -32.49 -25.59 -0.18
C SER A 55 -31.64 -25.50 1.09
N ARG A 56 -31.20 -26.65 1.64
CA ARG A 56 -30.28 -26.65 2.77
C ARG A 56 -28.95 -26.01 2.43
N TRP A 57 -28.33 -26.41 1.32
CA TRP A 57 -27.03 -25.86 0.89
C TRP A 57 -27.03 -24.32 0.84
N GLN A 58 -28.08 -23.72 0.26
CA GLN A 58 -28.23 -22.26 0.18
C GLN A 58 -28.24 -21.56 1.56
N LYS A 59 -28.64 -22.25 2.62
CA LYS A 59 -28.69 -21.69 3.99
C LYS A 59 -27.44 -21.95 4.82
N ILE A 60 -26.69 -23.00 4.51
CA ILE A 60 -25.54 -23.44 5.30
C ILE A 60 -24.19 -23.09 4.68
N GLN A 61 -24.18 -22.65 3.42
CA GLN A 61 -22.95 -22.22 2.74
C GLN A 61 -22.26 -21.11 3.53
N ASP A 62 -20.95 -21.25 3.73
CA ASP A 62 -20.09 -20.36 4.52
C ASP A 62 -20.45 -20.26 6.03
N GLU A 63 -21.38 -21.10 6.52
CA GLU A 63 -21.72 -21.19 7.94
C GLU A 63 -20.76 -22.18 8.64
N PRO A 64 -19.98 -21.77 9.67
CA PRO A 64 -18.91 -22.60 10.24
C PRO A 64 -19.33 -23.97 10.79
N LEU A 65 -20.52 -24.08 11.40
CA LEU A 65 -21.04 -25.30 12.00
C LEU A 65 -21.72 -26.22 10.97
N PHE A 66 -22.30 -25.65 9.92
CA PHE A 66 -23.18 -26.37 9.00
C PHE A 66 -22.67 -26.50 7.57
N ASP A 67 -21.66 -25.76 7.11
CA ASP A 67 -21.08 -25.92 5.78
C ASP A 67 -20.35 -27.26 5.64
N TYR A 68 -20.72 -28.06 4.63
CA TYR A 68 -20.15 -29.39 4.39
C TYR A 68 -18.63 -29.41 4.12
N THR A 69 -18.06 -28.30 3.64
CA THR A 69 -16.62 -28.13 3.38
C THR A 69 -15.84 -27.70 4.62
N LEU A 70 -16.52 -27.16 5.64
CA LEU A 70 -15.93 -26.71 6.90
C LEU A 70 -16.08 -27.77 7.99
N ASN A 71 -17.26 -28.42 8.06
CA ASN A 71 -17.59 -29.44 9.04
C ASN A 71 -18.38 -30.61 8.41
N GLN A 72 -17.95 -31.85 8.63
CA GLN A 72 -18.68 -33.06 8.20
C GLN A 72 -19.28 -33.85 9.36
N HIS A 73 -19.06 -33.40 10.59
CA HIS A 73 -19.49 -34.07 11.80
C HIS A 73 -20.88 -33.58 12.24
N GLY A 74 -21.35 -34.06 13.39
CA GLY A 74 -22.64 -33.67 13.94
C GLY A 74 -23.79 -33.96 12.97
N ILE A 75 -24.64 -32.95 12.75
CA ILE A 75 -25.82 -33.05 11.89
C ILE A 75 -25.45 -33.29 10.42
N ASN A 76 -24.32 -32.76 9.95
CA ASN A 76 -23.89 -32.88 8.55
C ASN A 76 -23.62 -34.32 8.13
N ARG A 77 -23.20 -35.19 9.06
CA ARG A 77 -23.00 -36.61 8.79
C ARG A 77 -24.24 -37.26 8.19
N TYR A 78 -25.41 -37.02 8.77
CA TYR A 78 -26.67 -37.64 8.32
C TYR A 78 -27.08 -37.15 6.93
N TRP A 79 -26.89 -35.86 6.66
CA TRP A 79 -27.14 -35.28 5.33
C TRP A 79 -26.19 -35.83 4.26
N VAL A 80 -24.91 -36.02 4.60
CA VAL A 80 -23.93 -36.63 3.71
C VAL A 80 -24.28 -38.10 3.41
N GLU A 81 -24.70 -38.87 4.41
CA GLU A 81 -25.12 -40.26 4.22
C GLU A 81 -26.42 -40.37 3.41
N LEU A 82 -27.39 -39.47 3.63
CA LEU A 82 -28.58 -39.36 2.78
C LEU A 82 -28.20 -39.09 1.31
N ALA A 83 -27.32 -38.12 1.06
CA ALA A 83 -26.87 -37.82 -0.30
C ALA A 83 -26.15 -39.01 -0.96
N LYS A 84 -25.34 -39.78 -0.21
CA LYS A 84 -24.72 -41.01 -0.71
C LYS A 84 -25.76 -42.09 -1.04
N ALA A 85 -26.78 -42.25 -0.21
CA ALA A 85 -27.86 -43.21 -0.44
C ALA A 85 -28.77 -42.82 -1.63
N LEU A 86 -28.93 -41.51 -1.88
CA LEU A 86 -29.74 -40.95 -2.96
C LEU A 86 -29.01 -40.99 -4.32
N ALA A 87 -27.68 -40.86 -4.34
CA ALA A 87 -26.86 -40.77 -5.55
C ALA A 87 -27.14 -41.85 -6.63
N PRO A 88 -27.30 -43.14 -6.29
CA PRO A 88 -27.63 -44.16 -7.30
C PRO A 88 -29.00 -43.97 -7.96
N ALA A 89 -29.97 -43.36 -7.26
CA ALA A 89 -31.31 -43.13 -7.77
C ALA A 89 -31.41 -41.86 -8.62
N SER A 90 -30.61 -40.83 -8.31
CA SER A 90 -30.61 -39.56 -9.04
C SER A 90 -29.76 -39.58 -10.31
N GLY A 91 -28.80 -40.51 -10.43
CA GLY A 91 -27.79 -40.45 -11.48
C GLY A 91 -26.78 -39.30 -11.30
N LYS A 92 -26.81 -38.61 -10.15
CA LYS A 92 -25.84 -37.59 -9.74
C LYS A 92 -24.85 -38.18 -8.75
N THR A 93 -23.66 -37.61 -8.67
CA THR A 93 -22.74 -37.94 -7.55
C THR A 93 -23.26 -37.34 -6.25
N TYR A 94 -22.90 -37.93 -5.10
CA TYR A 94 -23.29 -37.35 -3.81
C TYR A 94 -22.75 -35.93 -3.60
N ILE A 95 -21.60 -35.59 -4.21
CA ILE A 95 -21.07 -34.22 -4.24
C ILE A 95 -22.02 -33.28 -4.98
N GLN A 96 -22.53 -33.66 -6.15
CA GLN A 96 -23.49 -32.83 -6.89
C GLN A 96 -24.85 -32.72 -6.20
N LEU A 97 -25.18 -33.66 -5.31
CA LEU A 97 -26.38 -33.59 -4.48
C LEU A 97 -26.19 -32.64 -3.28
N LEU A 98 -25.03 -32.66 -2.64
CA LEU A 98 -24.70 -31.78 -1.52
C LEU A 98 -24.42 -30.34 -1.96
N PHE A 99 -23.83 -30.17 -3.15
CA PHE A 99 -23.43 -28.89 -3.72
C PHE A 99 -24.09 -28.71 -5.10
N PRO A 100 -25.40 -28.41 -5.15
CA PRO A 100 -26.17 -28.36 -6.41
C PRO A 100 -25.70 -27.27 -7.38
N THR A 101 -25.01 -26.24 -6.90
CA THR A 101 -24.44 -25.17 -7.73
C THR A 101 -23.16 -25.59 -8.45
N VAL A 102 -22.54 -26.71 -8.02
CA VAL A 102 -21.23 -27.11 -8.50
C VAL A 102 -21.30 -27.79 -9.86
N ILE A 103 -20.57 -27.24 -10.83
CA ILE A 103 -20.60 -27.70 -12.22
C ILE A 103 -19.44 -28.63 -12.58
N ASN A 104 -18.28 -28.52 -11.91
CA ASN A 104 -17.14 -29.38 -12.22
C ASN A 104 -17.25 -30.75 -11.54
N ARG A 105 -16.85 -31.79 -12.26
CA ARG A 105 -16.76 -33.17 -11.74
C ARG A 105 -15.34 -33.57 -11.35
N HIS A 106 -14.36 -32.81 -11.82
CA HIS A 106 -12.94 -33.06 -11.65
C HIS A 106 -12.25 -31.82 -11.09
N ASP A 107 -11.21 -32.04 -10.31
CA ASP A 107 -10.29 -31.01 -9.86
C ASP A 107 -9.41 -30.53 -11.02
N PHE A 108 -9.34 -29.22 -11.27
CA PHE A 108 -8.61 -28.69 -12.41
C PHE A 108 -7.07 -28.78 -12.31
N LEU A 109 -6.51 -29.02 -11.12
CA LEU A 109 -5.06 -29.15 -10.93
C LEU A 109 -4.53 -30.53 -11.34
N ASN A 110 -5.29 -31.60 -11.12
CA ASN A 110 -4.84 -32.97 -11.36
C ASN A 110 -5.87 -33.87 -12.07
N LEU A 111 -7.03 -33.33 -12.45
CA LEU A 111 -8.13 -34.00 -13.15
C LEU A 111 -8.72 -35.21 -12.41
N LYS A 112 -8.45 -35.36 -11.11
CA LYS A 112 -9.08 -36.41 -10.32
C LYS A 112 -10.53 -36.07 -10.01
N GLN A 113 -11.36 -37.09 -9.90
CA GLN A 113 -12.79 -36.91 -9.62
C GLN A 113 -13.01 -36.36 -8.21
N LEU A 114 -13.99 -35.48 -8.07
CA LEU A 114 -14.29 -34.84 -6.79
C LEU A 114 -14.98 -35.80 -5.80
N HIS A 115 -15.79 -36.73 -6.28
CA HIS A 115 -16.49 -37.70 -5.43
C HIS A 115 -15.61 -38.82 -4.89
N GLU A 116 -14.34 -38.89 -5.29
CA GLU A 116 -13.35 -39.84 -4.74
C GLU A 116 -12.74 -39.35 -3.41
N VAL A 117 -13.10 -38.16 -2.93
CA VAL A 117 -12.62 -37.71 -1.63
C VAL A 117 -13.26 -38.54 -0.51
N SER A 118 -12.45 -38.95 0.46
CA SER A 118 -12.96 -39.66 1.65
C SER A 118 -13.88 -38.80 2.51
N SER A 119 -13.82 -37.49 2.33
CA SER A 119 -14.49 -36.50 3.17
C SER A 119 -14.61 -35.17 2.44
N THR A 120 -15.73 -34.48 2.63
CA THR A 120 -16.01 -33.15 2.05
C THR A 120 -15.17 -32.05 2.67
N ILE A 121 -14.66 -32.21 3.91
CA ILE A 121 -13.71 -31.25 4.50
C ILE A 121 -12.35 -31.23 3.78
N ASN A 122 -12.07 -32.19 2.90
CA ASN A 122 -10.91 -32.17 2.01
C ASN A 122 -11.15 -31.36 0.72
N LEU A 123 -12.33 -30.75 0.59
CA LEU A 123 -12.70 -29.84 -0.49
C LEU A 123 -12.73 -28.40 0.01
N TYR A 124 -12.67 -27.46 -0.93
CA TYR A 124 -13.02 -26.06 -0.69
C TYR A 124 -13.77 -25.51 -1.91
N LEU A 125 -14.69 -24.58 -1.65
CA LEU A 125 -15.51 -23.93 -2.67
C LEU A 125 -14.79 -22.70 -3.25
N GLY A 126 -14.80 -22.60 -4.57
CA GLY A 126 -14.22 -21.49 -5.32
C GLY A 126 -14.92 -20.17 -5.09
N ASP A 127 -14.23 -19.08 -5.41
CA ASP A 127 -14.76 -17.71 -5.31
C ASP A 127 -16.11 -17.51 -6.04
N ASP A 128 -16.29 -18.24 -7.13
CA ASP A 128 -17.47 -18.25 -8.01
C ASP A 128 -18.64 -19.09 -7.51
N ASP A 129 -18.49 -19.78 -6.38
CA ASP A 129 -19.51 -20.62 -5.73
C ASP A 129 -20.05 -21.79 -6.60
N ILE A 130 -19.42 -22.06 -7.74
CA ILE A 130 -19.81 -23.10 -8.71
C ILE A 130 -18.69 -24.11 -8.97
N HIS A 131 -17.48 -23.88 -8.47
CA HIS A 131 -16.37 -24.81 -8.60
C HIS A 131 -15.88 -25.35 -7.25
N LEU A 132 -15.67 -26.66 -7.16
CA LEU A 132 -15.04 -27.31 -6.01
C LEU A 132 -13.63 -27.78 -6.33
N TYR A 133 -12.75 -27.69 -5.34
CA TYR A 133 -11.33 -28.01 -5.44
C TYR A 133 -10.91 -28.93 -4.30
N ARG A 134 -9.93 -29.82 -4.54
CA ARG A 134 -9.40 -30.72 -3.50
C ARG A 134 -8.16 -30.10 -2.85
N LYS A 135 -8.17 -29.97 -1.53
CA LYS A 135 -7.02 -29.52 -0.73
C LYS A 135 -5.77 -30.38 -0.97
N LYS A 136 -5.95 -31.69 -1.18
CA LYS A 136 -4.84 -32.61 -1.54
C LYS A 136 -4.19 -32.27 -2.88
N SER A 137 -4.96 -31.85 -3.89
CA SER A 137 -4.43 -31.41 -5.18
C SER A 137 -3.64 -30.12 -5.03
N LEU A 138 -4.19 -29.17 -4.27
CA LEU A 138 -3.53 -27.91 -3.94
C LEU A 138 -2.22 -28.14 -3.14
N CYS A 139 -2.23 -29.04 -2.15
CA CYS A 139 -1.03 -29.46 -1.41
C CYS A 139 0.07 -29.95 -2.35
N ALA A 140 -0.26 -30.88 -3.26
CA ALA A 140 0.69 -31.42 -4.22
C ALA A 140 1.22 -30.35 -5.18
N HIS A 141 0.38 -29.42 -5.59
CA HIS A 141 0.78 -28.26 -6.39
C HIS A 141 1.77 -27.37 -5.63
N LEU A 142 1.45 -27.01 -4.39
CA LEU A 142 2.28 -26.20 -3.51
C LEU A 142 3.63 -26.84 -3.24
N CYS A 143 3.68 -28.14 -2.91
CA CYS A 143 4.94 -28.85 -2.69
C CYS A 143 5.82 -28.89 -3.95
N LYS A 144 5.21 -28.91 -5.14
CA LYS A 144 5.93 -28.96 -6.41
C LYS A 144 6.41 -27.59 -6.90
N ARG A 145 5.64 -26.53 -6.65
CA ARG A 145 5.86 -25.21 -7.27
C ARG A 145 6.17 -24.08 -6.30
N GLY A 146 5.77 -24.20 -5.03
CA GLY A 146 5.93 -23.14 -4.02
C GLY A 146 5.03 -21.92 -4.25
N ILE A 147 4.05 -21.98 -5.15
CA ILE A 147 3.19 -20.84 -5.51
C ILE A 147 1.75 -21.13 -5.06
N LEU A 148 1.12 -20.18 -4.35
CA LEU A 148 -0.27 -20.28 -3.92
C LEU A 148 -1.20 -19.90 -5.09
N ALA A 149 -1.51 -20.89 -5.92
CA ALA A 149 -2.34 -20.74 -7.10
C ALA A 149 -3.21 -21.97 -7.37
N THR A 150 -4.29 -21.76 -8.12
CA THR A 150 -5.18 -22.81 -8.62
C THR A 150 -5.47 -22.60 -10.11
N LYS A 151 -6.29 -23.47 -10.71
CA LYS A 151 -6.78 -23.34 -12.09
C LYS A 151 -8.29 -23.23 -12.09
N ARG A 152 -8.86 -22.28 -12.83
CA ARG A 152 -10.33 -22.16 -13.01
C ARG A 152 -10.89 -23.09 -14.08
N GLU A 153 -10.02 -23.63 -14.92
CA GLU A 153 -10.36 -24.55 -16.00
C GLU A 153 -9.18 -25.49 -16.27
N SER A 154 -9.43 -26.66 -16.87
CA SER A 154 -8.40 -27.70 -17.05
C SER A 154 -7.17 -27.23 -17.84
N THR A 155 -7.39 -26.46 -18.91
CA THR A 155 -6.34 -25.97 -19.83
C THR A 155 -5.89 -24.53 -19.54
N GLY A 156 -6.50 -23.86 -18.58
CA GLY A 156 -6.28 -22.44 -18.33
C GLY A 156 -5.00 -22.12 -17.57
N PRO A 157 -4.67 -20.82 -17.47
CA PRO A 157 -3.55 -20.35 -16.67
C PRO A 157 -3.78 -20.61 -15.17
N PHE A 158 -2.69 -20.53 -14.41
CA PHE A 158 -2.80 -20.47 -12.96
C PHE A 158 -3.29 -19.10 -12.53
N THR A 159 -4.24 -19.08 -11.62
CA THR A 159 -4.78 -17.87 -10.98
C THR A 159 -4.48 -17.92 -9.49
N ALA A 160 -4.29 -16.76 -8.86
CA ALA A 160 -4.17 -16.69 -7.41
C ALA A 160 -5.43 -17.27 -6.74
N LEU A 161 -5.27 -17.88 -5.56
CA LEU A 161 -6.42 -18.14 -4.70
C LEU A 161 -6.94 -16.80 -4.16
N THR A 162 -8.26 -16.61 -4.17
CA THR A 162 -8.85 -15.37 -3.65
C THR A 162 -8.88 -15.38 -2.12
N VAL A 163 -9.00 -14.21 -1.51
CA VAL A 163 -9.21 -14.04 -0.06
C VAL A 163 -10.46 -14.79 0.41
N LYS A 164 -11.53 -14.85 -0.38
CA LYS A 164 -12.74 -15.64 -0.08
C LYS A 164 -12.45 -17.15 -0.06
N GLU A 165 -11.64 -17.65 -0.99
CA GLU A 165 -11.22 -19.06 -0.98
C GLU A 165 -10.30 -19.38 0.19
N LEU A 166 -9.37 -18.48 0.48
CA LEU A 166 -8.42 -18.64 1.57
C LEU A 166 -9.11 -18.50 2.94
N SER A 167 -10.13 -17.66 3.07
CA SER A 167 -10.94 -17.56 4.30
C SER A 167 -11.71 -18.86 4.55
N ARG A 168 -12.32 -19.46 3.52
CA ARG A 168 -12.96 -20.79 3.62
C ARG A 168 -11.97 -21.86 4.07
N ILE A 169 -10.76 -21.86 3.51
CA ILE A 169 -9.71 -22.79 3.92
C ILE A 169 -9.28 -22.55 5.38
N ALA A 170 -9.20 -21.29 5.81
CA ALA A 170 -8.83 -20.91 7.17
C ALA A 170 -9.90 -21.28 8.22
N LEU A 171 -11.18 -21.20 7.85
CA LEU A 171 -12.33 -21.50 8.72
C LEU A 171 -12.56 -22.99 8.98
N CYS A 172 -11.92 -23.88 8.22
CA CYS A 172 -12.12 -25.32 8.37
C CYS A 172 -11.72 -25.77 9.78
N GLU A 173 -12.65 -26.43 10.49
CA GLU A 173 -12.47 -26.83 11.87
C GLU A 173 -11.22 -27.71 12.07
N LYS A 174 -10.50 -27.46 13.17
CA LYS A 174 -9.53 -28.43 13.69
C LYS A 174 -10.31 -29.61 14.23
N SER A 175 -10.33 -30.71 13.48
CA SER A 175 -10.87 -31.99 13.96
C SER A 175 -9.73 -33.00 14.06
N GLU A 176 -9.88 -34.02 14.91
CA GLU A 176 -8.88 -35.11 14.97
C GLU A 176 -8.66 -35.75 13.57
N SER A 177 -9.70 -35.73 12.73
CA SER A 177 -9.68 -36.18 11.33
C SER A 177 -9.08 -35.20 10.31
N SER A 178 -8.79 -33.95 10.68
CA SER A 178 -8.18 -32.96 9.77
C SER A 178 -6.65 -33.00 9.76
N SER A 179 -6.05 -33.75 10.69
CA SER A 179 -4.59 -33.88 10.71
C SER A 179 -4.08 -34.69 9.52
N PHE A 180 -3.01 -34.22 8.88
CA PHE A 180 -2.38 -34.93 7.77
C PHE A 180 -0.87 -34.75 7.76
N ALA A 181 -0.17 -35.70 7.15
CA ALA A 181 1.28 -35.67 7.05
C ALA A 181 1.75 -35.30 5.64
N VAL A 182 2.72 -34.39 5.55
CA VAL A 182 3.43 -34.04 4.31
C VAL A 182 4.93 -34.20 4.55
N HIS A 183 5.58 -35.05 3.76
CA HIS A 183 7.01 -35.35 3.90
C HIS A 183 7.46 -35.76 5.33
N GLY A 184 6.58 -36.43 6.08
CA GLY A 184 6.86 -36.92 7.43
C GLY A 184 6.55 -35.93 8.57
N GLU A 185 6.15 -34.70 8.25
CA GLU A 185 5.68 -33.71 9.23
C GLU A 185 4.15 -33.70 9.28
N THR A 186 3.58 -33.69 10.49
CA THR A 186 2.13 -33.64 10.74
C THR A 186 1.65 -32.22 10.95
N PHE A 187 0.50 -31.90 10.35
CA PHE A 187 -0.18 -30.62 10.51
C PHE A 187 -1.60 -30.87 11.02
N ASP A 188 -2.09 -30.06 11.95
CA ASP A 188 -3.44 -30.15 12.52
C ASP A 188 -4.51 -29.75 11.51
N SER A 189 -4.17 -28.81 10.61
CA SER A 189 -5.07 -28.34 9.56
C SER A 189 -4.32 -27.91 8.30
N PHE A 190 -5.06 -27.79 7.19
CA PHE A 190 -4.49 -27.30 5.94
C PHE A 190 -4.00 -25.85 6.07
N TRP A 191 -4.68 -25.01 6.87
CA TRP A 191 -4.26 -23.64 7.13
C TRP A 191 -2.92 -23.60 7.88
N GLU A 192 -2.72 -24.48 8.85
CA GLU A 192 -1.44 -24.59 9.56
C GLU A 192 -0.29 -24.97 8.60
N PHE A 193 -0.55 -25.94 7.70
CA PHE A 193 0.39 -26.28 6.64
C PHE A 193 0.75 -25.05 5.78
N LEU A 194 -0.23 -24.25 5.35
CA LEU A 194 0.04 -23.02 4.60
C LEU A 194 0.90 -22.03 5.40
N ARG A 195 0.56 -21.76 6.67
CA ARG A 195 1.30 -20.84 7.54
C ARG A 195 2.74 -21.28 7.82
N LYS A 196 2.98 -22.59 7.98
CA LYS A 196 4.31 -23.14 8.31
C LYS A 196 5.18 -23.39 7.09
N LYS A 197 4.60 -23.81 5.96
CA LYS A 197 5.35 -24.33 4.80
C LYS A 197 5.20 -23.54 3.51
N VAL A 198 4.21 -22.65 3.40
CA VAL A 198 3.96 -21.91 2.17
C VAL A 198 4.21 -20.42 2.36
N PHE A 199 3.47 -19.77 3.26
CA PHE A 199 3.54 -18.31 3.45
C PHE A 199 4.95 -17.76 3.70
N PRO A 200 5.85 -18.41 4.48
CA PRO A 200 7.22 -17.94 4.65
C PRO A 200 8.01 -17.76 3.34
N TYR A 201 7.67 -18.54 2.31
CA TYR A 201 8.39 -18.58 1.04
C TYR A 201 7.70 -17.78 -0.06
N LEU A 202 6.49 -17.29 0.17
CA LEU A 202 5.79 -16.46 -0.80
C LEU A 202 6.43 -15.06 -0.92
N ASN A 203 7.12 -14.59 0.13
CA ASN A 203 7.90 -13.35 0.13
C ASN A 203 9.17 -13.50 0.97
N GLU A 204 10.16 -14.26 0.48
CA GLU A 204 11.41 -14.51 1.21
C GLU A 204 12.17 -13.21 1.56
N THR A 205 12.10 -12.22 0.67
CA THR A 205 12.74 -10.91 0.88
C THR A 205 11.98 -10.01 1.85
N ASN A 206 10.75 -10.40 2.19
CA ASN A 206 9.76 -9.60 2.90
C ASN A 206 9.56 -8.20 2.28
N LYS A 207 9.86 -8.01 0.99
CA LYS A 207 9.81 -6.70 0.32
C LYS A 207 8.38 -6.32 0.04
N LEU A 208 8.09 -5.05 0.27
CA LEU A 208 6.76 -4.50 0.08
C LEU A 208 6.56 -4.05 -1.37
N ASN A 209 5.41 -4.38 -1.96
CA ASN A 209 4.95 -3.69 -3.16
C ASN A 209 4.27 -2.38 -2.74
N TYR A 210 4.95 -1.26 -2.93
CA TYR A 210 4.50 0.06 -2.46
C TYR A 210 3.14 0.47 -3.01
N ASP A 211 2.84 0.15 -4.27
CA ASP A 211 1.59 0.55 -4.90
C ASP A 211 0.40 -0.14 -4.20
N LEU A 212 0.51 -1.44 -3.92
CA LEU A 212 -0.48 -2.19 -3.14
C LEU A 212 -0.55 -1.73 -1.69
N TYR A 213 0.59 -1.35 -1.10
CA TYR A 213 0.61 -0.88 0.28
C TYR A 213 -0.17 0.41 0.46
N VAL A 214 -0.03 1.40 -0.43
CA VAL A 214 -0.76 2.67 -0.32
C VAL A 214 -2.27 2.41 -0.31
N GLU A 215 -2.75 1.57 -1.23
CA GLU A 215 -4.16 1.21 -1.31
C GLU A 215 -4.63 0.45 -0.05
N PHE A 216 -3.82 -0.51 0.41
CA PHE A 216 -4.10 -1.30 1.60
C PHE A 216 -4.08 -0.46 2.89
N TYR A 217 -3.17 0.49 3.00
CA TYR A 217 -3.10 1.43 4.12
C TYR A 217 -4.35 2.33 4.14
N GLY A 218 -4.75 2.85 2.97
CA GLY A 218 -5.99 3.63 2.86
C GLY A 218 -7.22 2.84 3.32
N LEU A 219 -7.27 1.54 3.01
CA LEU A 219 -8.33 0.64 3.49
C LEU A 219 -8.34 0.55 5.03
N ILE A 220 -7.16 0.33 5.63
CA ILE A 220 -7.00 0.25 7.08
C ILE A 220 -7.41 1.56 7.77
N GLU A 221 -7.01 2.72 7.22
CA GLU A 221 -7.38 4.02 7.79
C GLU A 221 -8.88 4.26 7.77
N LEU A 222 -9.55 3.92 6.67
CA LEU A 222 -10.99 4.05 6.57
C LEU A 222 -11.67 3.25 7.67
N LYS A 223 -11.18 2.04 7.96
CA LYS A 223 -11.73 1.24 9.06
C LYS A 223 -11.52 1.90 10.42
N ASN A 224 -10.32 2.42 10.69
CA ASN A 224 -10.01 3.12 11.94
C ASN A 224 -10.80 4.42 12.13
N LYS A 225 -11.16 5.09 11.03
CA LYS A 225 -12.03 6.27 11.06
C LYS A 225 -13.49 5.94 11.36
N GLY A 226 -13.83 4.65 11.47
CA GLY A 226 -15.19 4.20 11.78
C GLY A 226 -16.19 4.49 10.67
N VAL A 227 -15.77 4.39 9.39
CA VAL A 227 -16.70 4.48 8.25
C VAL A 227 -17.73 3.35 8.31
N SER A 228 -18.88 3.52 7.65
CA SER A 228 -19.92 2.48 7.61
C SER A 228 -19.38 1.18 6.99
N ASP A 229 -19.92 0.05 7.42
CA ASP A 229 -19.47 -1.26 6.94
C ASP A 229 -19.68 -1.42 5.42
N GLU A 230 -20.72 -0.82 4.86
CA GLU A 230 -20.97 -0.83 3.41
C GLU A 230 -19.91 -0.03 2.65
N ALA A 231 -19.55 1.15 3.14
CA ALA A 231 -18.52 1.99 2.53
C ALA A 231 -17.14 1.32 2.64
N PHE A 232 -16.84 0.71 3.78
CA PHE A 232 -15.63 -0.07 3.97
C PHE A 232 -15.58 -1.27 3.02
N LYS A 233 -16.69 -2.02 2.91
CA LYS A 233 -16.78 -3.20 2.04
C LYS A 233 -16.57 -2.84 0.58
N ALA A 234 -17.18 -1.75 0.10
CA ALA A 234 -16.98 -1.25 -1.26
C ALA A 234 -15.50 -0.89 -1.53
N GLN A 235 -14.82 -0.31 -0.55
CA GLN A 235 -13.38 -0.01 -0.70
C GLN A 235 -12.51 -1.27 -0.62
N LEU A 236 -12.87 -2.24 0.23
CA LEU A 236 -12.19 -3.54 0.29
C LEU A 236 -12.31 -4.26 -1.05
N ASP A 237 -13.51 -4.29 -1.64
CA ASP A 237 -13.74 -4.93 -2.93
C ASP A 237 -12.94 -4.23 -4.04
N THR A 238 -12.87 -2.88 -4.02
CA THR A 238 -12.01 -2.09 -4.93
C THR A 238 -10.54 -2.46 -4.78
N PHE A 239 -10.04 -2.57 -3.54
CA PHE A 239 -8.67 -3.00 -3.27
C PHE A 239 -8.41 -4.44 -3.76
N LEU A 240 -9.31 -5.38 -3.49
CA LEU A 240 -9.16 -6.77 -3.92
C LEU A 240 -9.16 -6.88 -5.45
N MET A 241 -10.00 -6.11 -6.15
CA MET A 241 -9.95 -6.03 -7.61
C MET A 241 -8.59 -5.52 -8.12
N SER A 242 -8.04 -4.47 -7.49
CA SER A 242 -6.69 -3.95 -7.82
C SER A 242 -5.60 -4.98 -7.54
N LEU A 243 -5.68 -5.70 -6.42
CA LEU A 243 -4.76 -6.78 -6.05
C LEU A 243 -4.80 -7.91 -7.08
N TYR A 244 -5.98 -8.40 -7.45
CA TYR A 244 -6.12 -9.50 -8.42
C TYR A 244 -5.81 -9.11 -9.86
N ALA A 245 -5.74 -7.81 -10.16
CA ALA A 245 -5.24 -7.32 -11.44
C ALA A 245 -3.70 -7.38 -11.54
N LYS A 246 -2.98 -7.59 -10.43
CA LYS A 246 -1.51 -7.76 -10.42
C LYS A 246 -1.12 -9.16 -10.89
N ASP A 247 0.15 -9.33 -11.24
CA ASP A 247 0.70 -10.64 -11.57
C ASP A 247 0.74 -11.57 -10.35
N LEU A 248 0.77 -12.88 -10.61
CA LEU A 248 0.69 -13.91 -9.58
C LEU A 248 1.80 -13.81 -8.53
N ASN A 249 3.01 -13.40 -8.89
CA ASN A 249 4.12 -13.28 -7.94
C ASN A 249 3.90 -12.09 -7.02
N THR A 250 3.42 -10.96 -7.55
CA THR A 250 3.06 -9.79 -6.74
C THR A 250 1.97 -10.11 -5.72
N ILE A 251 0.92 -10.84 -6.12
CA ILE A 251 -0.15 -11.26 -5.21
C ILE A 251 0.38 -12.19 -4.11
N ASN A 252 1.16 -13.20 -4.49
CA ASN A 252 1.78 -14.13 -3.54
C ASN A 252 2.73 -13.40 -2.58
N ALA A 253 3.55 -12.48 -3.09
CA ALA A 253 4.45 -11.68 -2.27
C ALA A 253 3.69 -10.82 -1.25
N PHE A 254 2.53 -10.28 -1.63
CA PHE A 254 1.66 -9.56 -0.70
C PHE A 254 1.09 -10.52 0.37
N TYR A 255 0.60 -11.69 -0.03
CA TYR A 255 0.10 -12.70 0.91
C TYR A 255 1.17 -13.19 1.89
N GLY A 256 2.40 -13.38 1.42
CA GLY A 256 3.55 -13.80 2.21
C GLY A 256 4.20 -12.72 3.06
N LEU A 257 3.74 -11.46 2.96
CA LEU A 257 4.30 -10.35 3.69
C LEU A 257 4.18 -10.62 5.19
N SER A 258 5.31 -10.81 5.86
CA SER A 258 5.33 -11.31 7.23
C SER A 258 5.59 -10.23 8.24
N ILE A 259 4.85 -10.33 9.34
CA ILE A 259 4.77 -9.32 10.39
C ILE A 259 4.85 -10.05 11.72
N VAL A 260 5.68 -9.55 12.64
CA VAL A 260 5.89 -10.16 13.95
C VAL A 260 5.37 -9.21 15.01
N GLU A 261 4.38 -9.64 15.78
CA GLU A 261 3.80 -8.89 16.90
C GLU A 261 3.64 -9.83 18.10
N ASN A 262 4.14 -9.45 19.27
CA ASN A 262 4.09 -10.26 20.50
C ASN A 262 4.60 -11.71 20.30
N ASP A 263 5.75 -11.86 19.62
CA ASP A 263 6.36 -13.14 19.23
C ASP A 263 5.48 -14.04 18.33
N GLN A 264 4.34 -13.54 17.86
CA GLN A 264 3.48 -14.21 16.89
C GLN A 264 3.75 -13.68 15.48
N LYS A 265 3.87 -14.61 14.53
CA LYS A 265 4.07 -14.30 13.12
C LYS A 265 2.74 -14.34 12.37
N TYR A 266 2.39 -13.21 11.78
CA TYR A 266 1.25 -13.00 10.90
C TYR A 266 1.71 -12.75 9.48
N TYR A 267 0.81 -12.98 8.53
CA TYR A 267 1.04 -12.77 7.12
C TYR A 267 0.00 -11.80 6.55
N GLY A 268 0.32 -11.11 5.46
CA GLY A 268 -0.59 -10.16 4.81
C GLY A 268 -1.96 -10.78 4.48
N ILE A 269 -1.99 -12.07 4.15
CA ILE A 269 -3.24 -12.82 3.94
C ILE A 269 -4.08 -13.00 5.22
N ASP A 270 -3.46 -13.17 6.39
CA ASP A 270 -4.20 -13.29 7.66
C ASP A 270 -5.03 -12.02 7.90
N ILE A 271 -4.43 -10.85 7.63
CA ILE A 271 -5.11 -9.57 7.80
C ILE A 271 -6.21 -9.38 6.76
N LEU A 272 -5.97 -9.76 5.49
CA LEU A 272 -6.99 -9.66 4.46
C LEU A 272 -8.21 -10.54 4.77
N ILE A 273 -8.00 -11.75 5.31
CA ILE A 273 -9.08 -12.63 5.72
C ILE A 273 -9.88 -11.99 6.85
N ASP A 274 -9.22 -11.45 7.87
CA ASP A 274 -9.89 -10.78 8.99
C ASP A 274 -10.73 -9.58 8.55
N LEU A 275 -10.19 -8.74 7.66
CA LEU A 275 -10.92 -7.62 7.06
C LEU A 275 -12.11 -8.09 6.21
N TYR A 276 -11.99 -9.25 5.57
CA TYR A 276 -13.03 -9.82 4.71
C TYR A 276 -14.17 -10.49 5.49
N THR A 277 -13.87 -11.22 6.58
CA THR A 277 -14.84 -12.04 7.32
C THR A 277 -15.53 -11.29 8.45
N ASN A 278 -14.77 -10.55 9.26
CA ASN A 278 -15.27 -10.03 10.53
C ASN A 278 -15.68 -8.56 10.46
N ASN A 279 -15.39 -7.87 9.35
CA ASN A 279 -15.44 -6.41 9.27
C ASN A 279 -14.81 -5.76 10.54
N GLN A 280 -13.81 -6.39 11.15
CA GLN A 280 -13.14 -5.90 12.34
C GLN A 280 -11.65 -6.11 12.13
N ALA A 281 -10.87 -5.03 12.20
CA ALA A 281 -9.43 -5.13 12.30
C ALA A 281 -9.10 -5.48 13.75
N SER A 282 -9.19 -6.76 14.10
CA SER A 282 -8.66 -7.26 15.39
C SER A 282 -7.14 -7.04 15.46
N PHE A 283 -6.50 -6.94 14.29
CA PHE A 283 -5.08 -6.64 14.13
C PHE A 283 -4.79 -5.15 14.24
N ALA A 284 -3.85 -4.81 15.11
CA ALA A 284 -3.29 -3.47 15.20
C ALA A 284 -2.66 -3.10 13.84
N VAL A 285 -2.82 -1.85 13.42
CA VAL A 285 -2.19 -1.29 12.22
C VAL A 285 -0.68 -1.12 12.39
N ALA A 286 -0.26 -1.01 13.66
CA ALA A 286 1.11 -0.71 14.06
C ALA A 286 2.16 -1.69 13.48
N PRO A 287 1.94 -3.01 13.41
CA PRO A 287 2.92 -3.95 12.88
C PRO A 287 3.16 -3.84 11.36
N PHE A 288 2.13 -3.47 10.57
CA PHE A 288 2.30 -3.19 9.14
C PHE A 288 3.12 -1.91 8.91
N LEU A 289 2.90 -0.90 9.76
CA LEU A 289 3.71 0.32 9.75
C LEU A 289 5.16 0.05 10.16
N GLN A 290 5.38 -0.76 11.20
CA GLN A 290 6.71 -1.20 11.61
C GLN A 290 7.47 -1.92 10.49
N LEU A 291 6.76 -2.58 9.57
CA LEU A 291 7.39 -3.22 8.43
C LEU A 291 8.03 -2.22 7.46
N LEU A 292 7.36 -1.10 7.17
CA LEU A 292 7.93 -0.01 6.38
C LEU A 292 9.18 0.59 7.04
N THR A 293 9.12 0.79 8.35
CA THR A 293 10.23 1.35 9.12
C THR A 293 11.43 0.40 9.14
N ALA A 294 11.17 -0.91 9.13
CA ALA A 294 12.20 -1.94 9.15
C ALA A 294 12.92 -2.11 7.81
N GLN A 295 12.27 -1.83 6.68
CA GLN A 295 12.88 -1.96 5.35
C GLN A 295 13.80 -0.79 4.99
N SER A 296 13.68 0.33 5.69
CA SER A 296 14.51 1.53 5.50
C SER A 296 15.73 1.59 6.42
N LYS A 297 16.13 0.46 7.02
CA LYS A 297 17.29 0.32 7.93
C LYS A 297 18.63 0.49 7.22
N THR A 298 18.87 1.63 6.58
CA THR A 298 20.22 2.14 6.40
C THR A 298 20.66 2.83 7.69
N PRO A 299 21.83 2.48 8.27
CA PRO A 299 22.33 3.20 9.43
C PRO A 299 22.43 4.69 9.10
N VAL A 300 21.69 5.50 9.86
CA VAL A 300 21.64 6.95 9.65
C VAL A 300 22.99 7.54 10.06
N LYS A 301 23.71 8.13 9.10
CA LYS A 301 24.99 8.77 9.36
C LYS A 301 24.78 9.96 10.32
N PRO A 302 25.75 10.28 11.21
CA PRO A 302 25.63 11.40 12.15
C PRO A 302 25.23 12.73 11.49
N VAL A 303 25.80 13.03 10.31
CA VAL A 303 25.43 14.21 9.50
C VAL A 303 23.93 14.26 9.15
N HIS A 304 23.29 13.11 8.88
CA HIS A 304 21.85 13.07 8.58
C HIS A 304 21.03 13.30 9.84
N LYS A 305 21.51 12.84 11.00
CA LYS A 305 20.87 13.11 12.29
C LYS A 305 20.96 14.60 12.64
N ALA A 306 22.12 15.22 12.39
CA ALA A 306 22.31 16.66 12.55
C ALA A 306 21.34 17.47 11.66
N LEU A 307 21.23 17.12 10.39
CA LEU A 307 20.28 17.76 9.46
C LEU A 307 18.82 17.51 9.85
N SER A 308 18.50 16.32 10.37
CA SER A 308 17.14 16.02 10.88
C SER A 308 16.80 16.86 12.11
N LEU A 309 17.76 17.04 13.02
CA LEU A 309 17.62 17.93 14.18
C LEU A 309 17.37 19.38 13.75
N LEU A 310 18.18 19.89 12.81
CA LEU A 310 18.03 21.24 12.28
C LEU A 310 16.69 21.43 11.56
N THR A 311 16.28 20.45 10.75
CA THR A 311 14.98 20.47 10.08
C THR A 311 13.85 20.53 11.10
N SER A 312 13.89 19.70 12.15
CA SER A 312 12.88 19.69 13.22
C SER A 312 12.86 21.00 14.00
N LEU A 313 14.03 21.53 14.34
CA LEU A 313 14.18 22.80 15.06
C LEU A 313 13.60 23.98 14.27
N LEU A 314 13.86 24.03 12.96
CA LEU A 314 13.45 25.13 12.09
C LEU A 314 12.02 24.99 11.54
N SER A 315 11.40 23.81 11.65
CA SER A 315 10.02 23.57 11.18
C SER A 315 9.00 23.43 12.30
N SER A 316 9.41 23.27 13.56
CA SER A 316 8.52 23.16 14.70
C SER A 316 7.81 24.49 14.96
N PRO A 317 6.47 24.57 14.84
CA PRO A 317 5.80 25.87 14.75
C PRO A 317 5.55 26.56 16.11
N HIS A 318 5.95 25.99 17.26
CA HIS A 318 5.41 26.42 18.56
C HIS A 318 6.39 26.27 19.74
N TYR A 319 7.52 26.97 19.71
CA TYR A 319 8.26 27.24 20.95
C TYR A 319 8.07 28.71 21.34
N PRO A 320 7.10 29.04 22.23
CA PRO A 320 6.94 30.42 22.69
C PRO A 320 8.24 30.90 23.34
N GLY A 321 8.88 31.91 22.75
CA GLY A 321 10.17 32.43 23.17
C GLY A 321 10.56 33.67 22.37
N THR A 322 11.50 34.47 22.90
CA THR A 322 11.97 35.72 22.28
C THR A 322 13.19 35.51 21.36
N GLY A 323 13.48 34.26 20.97
CA GLY A 323 14.61 33.92 20.12
C GLY A 323 14.19 33.85 18.66
N THR A 324 14.98 34.45 17.77
CA THR A 324 14.75 34.40 16.32
C THR A 324 15.97 33.80 15.64
N VAL A 325 15.74 32.82 14.78
CA VAL A 325 16.73 32.32 13.83
C VAL A 325 16.33 32.78 12.44
N ILE A 326 17.28 33.41 11.75
CA ILE A 326 17.15 33.74 10.32
C ILE A 326 18.03 32.76 9.57
N PHE A 327 17.41 31.88 8.79
CA PHE A 327 18.11 30.93 7.94
C PHE A 327 17.71 31.17 6.50
N TRP A 328 18.65 31.67 5.70
CA TRP A 328 18.42 32.02 4.29
C TRP A 328 17.22 32.98 4.14
N ASP A 329 16.09 32.51 3.61
CA ASP A 329 14.83 33.25 3.45
C ASP A 329 13.77 32.89 4.51
N PHE A 330 14.12 32.07 5.50
CA PHE A 330 13.24 31.67 6.60
C PHE A 330 13.47 32.54 7.83
N TYR A 331 12.36 32.94 8.45
CA TYR A 331 12.32 33.59 9.76
C TYR A 331 11.58 32.64 10.72
N VAL A 332 12.30 32.10 11.71
CA VAL A 332 11.74 31.12 12.64
C VAL A 332 11.91 31.61 14.07
N GLU A 333 10.79 31.72 14.80
CA GLU A 333 10.79 32.02 16.23
C GLU A 333 10.92 30.72 17.02
N ILE A 334 11.95 30.64 17.87
CA ILE A 334 12.25 29.48 18.69
C ILE A 334 12.63 29.90 20.12
N ALA A 335 12.61 28.94 21.04
CA ALA A 335 13.08 29.17 22.41
C ALA A 335 14.56 29.60 22.42
N PRO A 336 15.00 30.52 23.30
CA PRO A 336 16.38 30.99 23.37
C PRO A 336 17.42 29.86 23.48
N GLU A 337 17.08 28.78 24.15
CA GLU A 337 17.94 27.60 24.31
C GLU A 337 18.15 26.87 22.97
N LEU A 338 17.17 26.90 22.07
CA LEU A 338 17.27 26.32 20.73
C LEU A 338 18.10 27.20 19.79
N VAL A 339 18.10 28.53 19.99
CA VAL A 339 18.99 29.45 19.27
C VAL A 339 20.46 29.10 19.54
N ALA A 340 20.80 28.82 20.79
CA ALA A 340 22.16 28.43 21.19
C ALA A 340 22.60 27.07 20.63
N ILE A 341 21.65 26.23 20.21
CA ILE A 341 21.95 24.96 19.53
C ILE A 341 22.16 25.21 18.05
N TYR A 342 21.26 25.96 17.42
CA TYR A 342 21.40 26.32 16.01
C TYR A 342 22.76 26.97 15.73
N SER A 343 23.20 27.90 16.61
CA SER A 343 24.49 28.59 16.46
C SER A 343 25.71 27.65 16.51
N GLN A 344 25.60 26.46 17.12
CA GLN A 344 26.68 25.45 17.10
C GLN A 344 26.84 24.79 15.73
N PHE A 345 25.79 24.79 14.90
CA PHE A 345 25.81 24.20 13.57
C PHE A 345 26.05 25.23 12.46
N GLU A 346 25.79 26.52 12.73
CA GLU A 346 25.80 27.59 11.74
C GLU A 346 27.12 27.68 10.95
N GLN A 347 28.26 27.65 11.64
CA GLN A 347 29.57 27.68 10.98
C GLN A 347 29.76 26.45 10.07
N ALA A 348 29.43 25.25 10.54
CA ALA A 348 29.58 24.02 9.78
C ALA A 348 28.65 23.97 8.54
N LEU A 349 27.45 24.56 8.64
CA LEU A 349 26.53 24.72 7.49
C LEU A 349 27.13 25.64 6.43
N HIS A 350 27.68 26.78 6.85
CA HIS A 350 28.25 27.77 5.94
C HIS A 350 29.53 27.27 5.24
N GLU A 351 30.39 26.58 6.00
CA GLU A 351 31.65 26.01 5.50
C GLU A 351 31.48 24.69 4.72
N ASP A 352 30.25 24.16 4.63
CA ASP A 352 29.92 22.86 4.01
C ASP A 352 30.66 21.66 4.64
N ASP A 353 30.96 21.72 5.95
CA ASP A 353 31.76 20.72 6.66
C ASP A 353 30.89 19.64 7.33
N ASN A 354 30.72 18.53 6.63
CA ASN A 354 30.01 17.34 7.13
C ASN A 354 30.60 16.75 8.42
N MET A 355 31.92 16.86 8.64
CA MET A 355 32.60 16.32 9.81
C MET A 355 32.36 17.21 11.02
N ALA A 356 32.49 18.53 10.87
CA ALA A 356 32.15 19.49 11.91
C ALA A 356 30.67 19.36 12.32
N LEU A 357 29.75 19.24 11.34
CA LEU A 357 28.32 19.04 11.61
C LEU A 357 28.05 17.75 12.41
N SER A 358 28.75 16.67 12.05
CA SER A 358 28.66 15.38 12.75
C SER A 358 29.20 15.46 14.19
N ASN A 359 30.32 16.16 14.38
CA ASN A 359 30.94 16.34 15.70
C ASN A 359 30.03 17.17 16.61
N ALA A 360 29.51 18.31 16.12
CA ALA A 360 28.58 19.14 16.87
C ALA A 360 27.33 18.36 17.33
N TYR A 361 26.77 17.52 16.46
CA TYR A 361 25.64 16.66 16.82
C TYR A 361 26.00 15.64 17.92
N ASN A 362 27.15 14.98 17.81
CA ASN A 362 27.57 13.99 18.78
C ASN A 362 27.86 14.62 20.17
N GLU A 363 28.48 15.80 20.20
CA GLU A 363 28.72 16.55 21.44
C GLU A 363 27.41 16.96 22.12
N LEU A 364 26.44 17.44 21.34
CA LEU A 364 25.11 17.78 21.83
C LEU A 364 24.37 16.55 22.37
N ALA A 365 24.43 15.42 21.64
CA ALA A 365 23.83 14.16 22.06
C ALA A 365 24.41 13.64 23.38
N LEU A 366 25.74 13.73 23.57
CA LEU A 366 26.40 13.37 24.82
C LEU A 366 25.93 14.26 25.98
N THR A 367 25.83 15.57 25.74
CA THR A 367 25.38 16.54 26.74
C THR A 367 23.95 16.27 27.20
N ILE A 368 23.04 15.97 26.27
CA ILE A 368 21.64 15.69 26.58
C ILE A 368 21.47 14.39 27.36
N ASN A 369 22.25 13.35 27.03
CA ASN A 369 22.22 12.08 27.75
C ASN A 369 22.72 12.20 29.21
N GLN A 370 23.43 13.27 29.55
CA GLN A 370 23.92 13.53 30.90
C GLN A 370 22.95 14.38 31.75
N LEU A 371 21.89 14.94 31.16
CA LEU A 371 20.91 15.77 31.88
C LEU A 371 19.99 14.91 32.79
N PRO A 372 19.61 15.40 33.98
CA PRO A 372 18.61 14.74 34.83
C PRO A 372 17.25 14.61 34.12
N SER A 373 16.55 13.49 34.33
CA SER A 373 15.26 13.19 33.69
C SER A 373 14.17 14.26 33.93
N SER A 374 14.29 15.09 34.96
CA SER A 374 13.35 16.17 35.30
C SER A 374 13.55 17.46 34.48
N SER A 375 14.71 17.66 33.83
CA SER A 375 15.02 18.84 33.00
C SER A 375 15.11 18.54 31.50
N SER A 376 15.01 17.26 31.11
CA SER A 376 15.25 16.82 29.73
C SER A 376 13.97 16.66 28.89
N GLY A 377 12.78 16.98 29.39
CA GLY A 377 11.51 16.57 28.75
C GLY A 377 11.40 16.92 27.26
N LEU A 378 11.70 18.18 26.92
CA LEU A 378 11.67 18.69 25.54
C LEU A 378 12.85 18.17 24.70
N TRP A 379 14.04 18.15 25.30
CA TRP A 379 15.30 17.72 24.67
C TRP A 379 15.29 16.26 24.29
N LYS A 380 14.90 15.43 25.24
CA LYS A 380 14.79 14.00 25.09
C LYS A 380 13.70 13.65 24.08
N HIS A 381 12.58 14.37 24.06
CA HIS A 381 11.56 14.19 23.03
C HIS A 381 12.09 14.47 21.62
N LEU A 382 12.78 15.60 21.39
CA LEU A 382 13.38 15.94 20.10
C LEU A 382 14.39 14.87 19.65
N PHE A 383 15.31 14.47 20.52
CA PHE A 383 16.33 13.46 20.19
C PHE A 383 15.74 12.07 20.01
N ASP A 384 14.84 11.63 20.89
CA ASP A 384 14.16 10.34 20.78
C ASP A 384 13.35 10.26 19.48
N SER A 385 12.79 11.37 18.99
CA SER A 385 12.07 11.41 17.72
C SER A 385 12.99 11.29 16.50
N ILE A 386 14.21 11.84 16.56
CA ILE A 386 15.22 11.73 15.49
C ILE A 386 15.87 10.34 15.47
N ASP A 387 16.09 9.75 16.63
CA ASP A 387 16.72 8.43 16.76
C ASP A 387 15.76 7.26 16.46
N LYS A 388 14.45 7.51 16.34
CA LYS A 388 13.48 6.50 15.92
C LYS A 388 13.66 6.13 14.42
N PRO A 389 13.80 4.84 14.08
CA PRO A 389 13.81 4.38 12.69
C PRO A 389 12.53 4.84 11.98
N TYR A 390 12.61 5.04 10.66
CA TYR A 390 11.59 5.69 9.82
C TYR A 390 10.13 5.33 10.12
N GLY A 391 9.47 6.00 11.07
CA GLY A 391 8.18 5.56 11.60
C GLY A 391 7.31 6.70 12.10
N MET A 392 6.02 6.58 11.75
CA MET A 392 4.92 7.36 12.31
C MET A 392 4.88 7.23 13.83
N GLU A 393 4.40 8.26 14.53
CA GLU A 393 4.21 8.18 15.97
C GLU A 393 3.20 7.08 16.32
N SER A 394 3.54 6.21 17.28
CA SER A 394 2.83 4.96 17.58
C SER A 394 1.35 5.11 17.92
N ASN A 395 0.89 6.33 18.21
CA ASN A 395 -0.45 6.58 18.74
C ASN A 395 -1.36 7.34 17.76
N HIS A 396 -0.81 7.94 16.71
CA HIS A 396 -1.59 8.67 15.71
C HIS A 396 -0.98 8.38 14.34
N LEU A 397 -1.80 7.90 13.41
CA LEU A 397 -1.52 7.57 12.00
C LEU A 397 -0.98 8.75 11.16
N LYS A 398 -0.39 9.78 11.79
CA LYS A 398 0.15 10.98 11.17
C LYS A 398 1.60 10.72 10.78
N VAL A 399 1.93 10.96 9.51
CA VAL A 399 3.30 10.98 9.05
C VAL A 399 3.93 12.28 9.51
N ASP A 400 4.97 12.18 10.33
CA ASP A 400 5.76 13.36 10.70
C ASP A 400 7.01 13.46 9.83
N PHE A 401 6.97 14.39 8.87
CA PHE A 401 8.12 14.72 8.03
C PHE A 401 9.07 15.72 8.71
N SER A 402 8.64 16.42 9.77
CA SER A 402 9.42 17.49 10.40
C SER A 402 10.67 16.99 11.12
N THR A 403 10.64 15.74 11.58
CA THR A 403 11.72 15.12 12.36
C THR A 403 12.79 14.45 11.52
N ARG A 404 12.74 14.58 10.18
CA ARG A 404 13.58 13.80 9.27
C ARG A 404 14.17 14.61 8.13
N TYR A 405 15.42 14.29 7.82
CA TYR A 405 16.10 14.77 6.64
C TYR A 405 15.99 13.77 5.47
N TYR A 406 15.59 14.28 4.31
CA TYR A 406 15.57 13.60 3.02
C TYR A 406 16.49 14.34 2.04
N PRO A 407 17.47 13.66 1.41
CA PRO A 407 18.30 14.30 0.38
C PRO A 407 17.45 14.93 -0.72
N GLY A 408 17.78 16.15 -1.16
CA GLY A 408 17.07 16.86 -2.22
C GLY A 408 17.02 16.07 -3.53
N GLU A 409 18.06 15.27 -3.80
CA GLU A 409 18.12 14.38 -4.95
C GLU A 409 17.13 13.22 -4.84
N LEU A 410 16.98 12.65 -3.64
CA LEU A 410 15.96 11.64 -3.35
C LEU A 410 14.56 12.24 -3.51
N LEU A 411 14.32 13.42 -2.95
CA LEU A 411 13.06 14.14 -3.05
C LEU A 411 12.71 14.38 -4.53
N MET A 412 13.65 14.88 -5.31
CA MET A 412 13.46 15.13 -6.74
C MET A 412 13.14 13.86 -7.52
N GLN A 413 13.88 12.77 -7.31
CA GLN A 413 13.61 11.50 -7.99
C GLN A 413 12.28 10.89 -7.59
N ALA A 414 11.98 10.85 -6.28
CA ALA A 414 10.75 10.27 -5.76
C ALA A 414 9.53 11.04 -6.26
N LEU A 415 9.61 12.38 -6.26
CA LEU A 415 8.46 13.24 -6.49
C LEU A 415 8.24 13.63 -7.95
N SER A 416 9.24 13.43 -8.83
CA SER A 416 9.09 13.68 -10.27
C SER A 416 8.37 12.55 -11.03
N CYS A 417 8.04 11.44 -10.37
CA CYS A 417 7.44 10.28 -11.03
C CYS A 417 5.90 10.46 -11.19
N PRO A 418 5.37 10.52 -12.43
CA PRO A 418 3.99 10.98 -12.68
C PRO A 418 2.88 10.00 -12.26
N SER A 419 3.18 8.72 -12.06
CA SER A 419 2.14 7.67 -11.97
C SER A 419 1.20 7.75 -10.76
N CYS A 420 1.58 8.41 -9.66
CA CYS A 420 0.73 8.54 -8.47
C CYS A 420 0.73 9.94 -7.83
N LEU A 421 1.52 10.87 -8.36
CA LEU A 421 1.79 12.17 -7.73
C LEU A 421 1.17 13.36 -8.45
N ASP A 422 0.67 13.17 -9.67
CA ASP A 422 0.04 14.24 -10.45
C ASP A 422 -1.25 14.79 -9.83
N SER A 423 -1.84 14.06 -8.88
CA SER A 423 -2.99 14.52 -8.09
C SER A 423 -2.62 15.32 -6.85
N LEU A 424 -1.34 15.38 -6.45
CA LEU A 424 -0.95 16.08 -5.24
C LEU A 424 -0.97 17.60 -5.45
N PRO A 425 -1.59 18.36 -4.52
CA PRO A 425 -1.64 19.81 -4.64
C PRO A 425 -0.23 20.41 -4.53
N ASP A 426 0.04 21.44 -5.34
CA ASP A 426 1.26 22.26 -5.30
C ASP A 426 2.59 21.50 -5.47
N ILE A 427 2.59 20.22 -5.88
CA ILE A 427 3.83 19.45 -6.04
C ILE A 427 4.80 20.10 -7.03
N ASP A 428 4.28 20.64 -8.13
CA ASP A 428 5.09 21.30 -9.15
C ASP A 428 5.76 22.57 -8.58
N LEU A 429 5.06 23.32 -7.72
CA LEU A 429 5.62 24.51 -7.05
C LEU A 429 6.75 24.12 -6.10
N PHE A 430 6.60 23.03 -5.35
CA PHE A 430 7.65 22.50 -4.51
C PHE A 430 8.89 22.07 -5.34
N LEU A 431 8.68 21.33 -6.43
CA LEU A 431 9.77 20.88 -7.31
C LEU A 431 10.48 22.06 -7.99
N ASP A 432 9.75 23.08 -8.43
CA ASP A 432 10.33 24.31 -8.97
C ASP A 432 11.17 25.05 -7.92
N ALA A 433 10.68 25.13 -6.67
CA ALA A 433 11.43 25.72 -5.56
C ALA A 433 12.68 24.91 -5.20
N LEU A 434 12.63 23.58 -5.31
CA LEU A 434 13.78 22.69 -5.15
C LEU A 434 14.84 22.98 -6.21
N ILE A 435 14.45 23.02 -7.49
CA ILE A 435 15.35 23.36 -8.60
C ILE A 435 15.96 24.75 -8.38
N CYS A 436 15.13 25.73 -8.01
CA CYS A 436 15.57 27.09 -7.73
C CYS A 436 16.58 27.15 -6.58
N THR A 437 16.42 26.32 -5.55
CA THR A 437 17.40 26.23 -4.45
C THR A 437 18.75 25.70 -4.94
N PHE A 438 18.74 24.61 -5.71
CA PHE A 438 19.98 24.01 -6.21
C PHE A 438 20.65 24.82 -7.34
N SER A 439 19.95 25.78 -7.95
CA SER A 439 20.51 26.70 -8.94
C SER A 439 21.32 27.86 -8.32
N GLN A 440 21.16 28.13 -7.02
CA GLN A 440 21.87 29.21 -6.34
C GLN A 440 23.37 28.94 -6.27
N LYS A 441 24.21 29.86 -6.76
CA LYS A 441 25.67 29.66 -6.82
C LYS A 441 26.39 29.96 -5.50
N THR A 442 25.80 30.81 -4.67
CA THR A 442 26.46 31.39 -3.49
C THR A 442 26.31 30.56 -2.22
N ALA A 443 25.27 29.71 -2.13
CA ALA A 443 24.99 28.90 -0.95
C ALA A 443 25.70 27.54 -0.97
N SER A 444 26.04 27.04 0.21
CA SER A 444 26.68 25.74 0.42
C SER A 444 25.74 24.58 0.04
N CYS A 445 26.29 23.37 -0.12
CA CYS A 445 25.47 22.19 -0.41
C CYS A 445 24.55 21.87 0.78
N LEU A 446 25.08 21.91 2.01
CA LEU A 446 24.31 21.68 3.23
C LEU A 446 23.18 22.71 3.43
N GLU A 447 23.42 24.00 3.16
CA GLU A 447 22.38 25.03 3.23
C GLU A 447 21.24 24.74 2.24
N LYS A 448 21.57 24.37 0.99
CA LYS A 448 20.58 24.00 -0.03
C LYS A 448 19.75 22.81 0.40
N GLN A 449 20.41 21.78 0.91
CA GLN A 449 19.80 20.56 1.40
C GLN A 449 18.83 20.84 2.56
N LEU A 450 19.22 21.67 3.52
CA LEU A 450 18.38 22.05 4.64
C LEU A 450 17.18 22.88 4.18
N ARG A 451 17.39 23.89 3.32
CA ARG A 451 16.32 24.72 2.76
C ARG A 451 15.25 23.87 2.05
N VAL A 452 15.66 22.92 1.22
CA VAL A 452 14.73 22.03 0.51
C VAL A 452 13.92 21.18 1.49
N ASN A 453 14.51 20.72 2.59
CA ASN A 453 13.78 19.97 3.60
C ASN A 453 12.75 20.84 4.33
N LEU A 454 13.06 22.10 4.62
CA LEU A 454 12.08 23.02 5.21
C LEU A 454 10.89 23.27 4.28
N LEU A 455 11.16 23.50 2.99
CA LEU A 455 10.09 23.61 1.98
C LEU A 455 9.26 22.33 1.88
N PHE A 456 9.91 21.17 1.96
CA PHE A 456 9.25 19.87 1.90
C PHE A 456 8.34 19.66 3.11
N VAL A 457 8.80 20.01 4.32
CA VAL A 457 7.98 19.94 5.54
C VAL A 457 6.77 20.89 5.43
N GLN A 458 6.99 22.14 5.00
CA GLN A 458 5.91 23.11 4.80
C GLN A 458 4.87 22.64 3.77
N TRP A 459 5.32 22.02 2.68
CA TRP A 459 4.42 21.45 1.67
C TRP A 459 3.65 20.25 2.21
N THR A 460 4.32 19.29 2.85
CA THR A 460 3.68 18.08 3.40
C THR A 460 2.70 18.37 4.53
N MET A 461 2.89 19.47 5.29
CA MET A 461 1.91 19.93 6.28
C MET A 461 0.57 20.38 5.67
N LYS A 462 0.52 20.71 4.37
CA LYS A 462 -0.71 21.06 3.65
C LYS A 462 -1.46 19.84 3.13
N LEU A 463 -0.78 18.68 3.07
CA LEU A 463 -1.33 17.44 2.55
C LEU A 463 -2.19 16.74 3.60
N ASP A 464 -3.21 16.02 3.15
CA ASP A 464 -3.96 15.12 4.02
C ASP A 464 -3.16 13.85 4.36
N THR A 465 -3.64 13.04 5.30
CA THR A 465 -2.92 11.83 5.75
C THR A 465 -2.66 10.83 4.62
N LYS A 466 -3.61 10.67 3.69
CA LYS A 466 -3.49 9.74 2.57
C LYS A 466 -2.42 10.22 1.59
N GLU A 467 -2.44 11.51 1.27
CA GLU A 467 -1.44 12.18 0.43
C GLU A 467 -0.04 12.10 1.05
N GLN A 468 0.09 12.31 2.37
CA GLN A 468 1.34 12.13 3.10
C GLN A 468 1.87 10.69 3.01
N VAL A 469 1.00 9.68 3.09
CA VAL A 469 1.41 8.28 2.91
C VAL A 469 1.86 7.99 1.48
N ILE A 470 1.19 8.57 0.47
CA ILE A 470 1.63 8.47 -0.93
C ILE A 470 3.05 9.03 -1.06
N VAL A 471 3.32 10.22 -0.51
CA VAL A 471 4.66 10.82 -0.51
C VAL A 471 5.68 9.92 0.18
N LEU A 472 5.34 9.41 1.36
CA LEU A 472 6.22 8.52 2.12
C LEU A 472 6.55 7.24 1.35
N CYS A 473 5.56 6.64 0.69
CA CYS A 473 5.75 5.44 -0.14
C CYS A 473 6.60 5.73 -1.38
N ALA A 474 6.40 6.88 -2.02
CA ALA A 474 7.22 7.34 -3.14
C ALA A 474 8.68 7.47 -2.72
N LEU A 475 8.94 8.04 -1.54
CA LEU A 475 10.29 8.12 -0.97
C LEU A 475 10.88 6.73 -0.76
N TYR A 476 10.18 5.84 -0.04
CA TYR A 476 10.65 4.48 0.22
C TYR A 476 10.95 3.66 -1.02
N LYS A 477 10.15 3.81 -2.09
CA LYS A 477 10.39 3.15 -3.37
C LYS A 477 11.75 3.51 -3.98
N GLN A 478 12.27 4.70 -3.66
CA GLN A 478 13.57 5.17 -4.13
C GLN A 478 14.70 4.96 -3.12
N PHE A 479 14.44 4.51 -1.89
CA PHE A 479 15.53 4.19 -0.97
C PHE A 479 16.36 3.03 -1.50
N GLY A 480 17.67 3.26 -1.66
CA GLY A 480 18.62 2.30 -2.23
C GLY A 480 18.83 2.43 -3.74
N SER A 481 18.11 3.32 -4.42
CA SER A 481 18.45 3.71 -5.80
C SER A 481 19.65 4.65 -5.83
N ASP A 482 20.34 4.74 -6.97
CA ASP A 482 21.41 5.71 -7.18
C ASP A 482 20.86 7.09 -7.58
N PHE A 483 20.14 7.71 -6.66
CA PHE A 483 19.44 8.98 -6.95
C PHE A 483 20.38 10.16 -7.19
N LYS A 484 21.65 10.05 -6.79
CA LYS A 484 22.63 11.12 -7.00
C LYS A 484 23.07 11.21 -8.45
N SER A 485 23.28 10.07 -9.12
CA SER A 485 23.74 10.05 -10.51
C SER A 485 22.69 10.55 -11.50
N HIS A 486 21.41 10.42 -11.15
CA HIS A 486 20.26 10.82 -11.99
C HIS A 486 19.63 12.17 -11.61
N PHE A 487 20.18 12.89 -10.62
CA PHE A 487 19.56 14.12 -10.12
C PHE A 487 19.31 15.17 -11.22
N ILE A 488 20.33 15.43 -12.06
CA ILE A 488 20.24 16.41 -13.15
C ILE A 488 19.24 15.97 -14.22
N GLU A 489 19.16 14.66 -14.49
CA GLU A 489 18.20 14.10 -15.42
C GLU A 489 16.76 14.33 -14.94
N HIS A 490 16.50 14.11 -13.64
CA HIS A 490 15.19 14.38 -13.05
C HIS A 490 14.83 15.87 -13.06
N CYS A 491 15.76 16.75 -12.73
CA CYS A 491 15.57 18.20 -12.86
C CYS A 491 15.26 18.61 -14.30
N ALA A 492 16.00 18.10 -15.27
CA ALA A 492 15.78 18.36 -16.68
C ALA A 492 14.41 17.85 -17.14
N HIS A 493 14.00 16.67 -16.68
CA HIS A 493 12.70 16.09 -16.98
C HIS A 493 11.55 16.96 -16.44
N HIS A 494 11.65 17.42 -15.18
CA HIS A 494 10.65 18.31 -14.59
C HIS A 494 10.54 19.64 -15.34
N ILE A 495 11.67 20.30 -15.65
CA ILE A 495 11.68 21.54 -16.46
C ILE A 495 11.00 21.30 -17.82
N LYS A 496 11.34 20.23 -18.53
CA LYS A 496 10.70 19.88 -19.82
C LYS A 496 9.19 19.71 -19.67
N ARG A 497 8.76 19.02 -18.62
CA ARG A 497 7.33 18.82 -18.32
C ARG A 497 6.64 20.17 -18.09
N GLN A 498 7.23 21.08 -17.34
CA GLN A 498 6.67 22.41 -17.10
C GLN A 498 6.64 23.26 -18.37
N LEU A 499 7.69 23.26 -19.18
CA LEU A 499 7.70 23.94 -20.48
C LEU A 499 6.56 23.44 -21.39
N LYS A 500 6.28 22.13 -21.39
CA LYS A 500 5.11 21.57 -22.10
C LYS A 500 3.77 22.06 -21.53
N LYS A 501 3.64 22.23 -20.21
CA LYS A 501 2.43 22.79 -19.59
C LYS A 501 2.22 24.25 -19.99
N VAL A 502 3.28 25.07 -19.96
CA VAL A 502 3.23 26.47 -20.42
C VAL A 502 2.77 26.56 -21.87
N GLN A 503 3.21 25.64 -22.74
CA GLN A 503 2.77 25.56 -24.12
C GLN A 503 1.26 25.31 -24.26
N ILE A 504 0.68 24.47 -23.41
CA ILE A 504 -0.76 24.17 -23.44
C ILE A 504 -1.60 25.37 -22.98
N LEU A 505 -1.08 26.15 -22.03
CA LEU A 505 -1.82 27.25 -21.40
C LEU A 505 -1.90 28.52 -22.24
N VAL A 506 -1.04 28.70 -23.23
CA VAL A 506 -1.08 29.84 -24.17
C VAL A 506 -1.91 29.41 -25.40
N PRO A 507 -3.22 29.70 -25.47
CA PRO A 507 -4.04 29.27 -26.59
C PRO A 507 -3.57 30.02 -27.83
N ASP A 508 -3.29 29.29 -28.91
CA ASP A 508 -2.98 29.91 -30.18
C ASP A 508 -4.19 30.74 -30.61
N HIS A 509 -4.07 32.08 -30.61
CA HIS A 509 -5.17 33.02 -30.91
C HIS A 509 -5.65 32.95 -32.37
N ARG A 510 -5.27 31.92 -33.13
CA ARG A 510 -5.69 31.69 -34.51
C ARG A 510 -6.52 30.42 -34.63
N LEU A 511 -7.77 30.49 -34.20
CA LEU A 511 -8.83 29.63 -34.74
C LEU A 511 -9.06 30.00 -36.22
N SER A 512 -8.24 29.47 -37.12
CA SER A 512 -8.51 29.56 -38.57
C SER A 512 -9.64 28.59 -38.92
N PHE A 513 -10.85 29.10 -39.11
CA PHE A 513 -12.05 28.29 -39.35
C PHE A 513 -12.12 27.65 -40.75
N MET A 514 -11.18 27.92 -41.68
CA MET A 514 -11.14 27.22 -42.96
C MET A 514 -9.72 27.09 -43.52
N GLY A 515 -9.36 25.87 -43.94
CA GLY A 515 -8.28 25.58 -44.88
C GLY A 515 -6.98 25.05 -44.27
N SER A 516 -6.81 23.71 -44.32
CA SER A 516 -5.53 22.98 -44.21
C SER A 516 -4.54 23.53 -43.16
N THR A 517 -4.87 23.34 -41.89
CA THR A 517 -3.88 23.48 -40.82
C THR A 517 -2.90 22.31 -40.88
N ARG A 518 -1.74 22.53 -41.50
CA ARG A 518 -0.51 21.92 -40.98
C ARG A 518 -0.38 22.42 -39.55
N ALA A 519 -0.85 21.65 -38.58
CA ALA A 519 -0.56 21.87 -37.18
C ALA A 519 0.97 21.92 -37.05
N LEU A 520 1.53 23.13 -36.89
CA LEU A 520 2.94 23.33 -36.57
C LEU A 520 3.15 22.76 -35.17
N THR A 521 3.41 21.46 -35.12
CA THR A 521 3.69 20.61 -33.97
C THR A 521 5.06 20.91 -33.35
N LEU A 522 5.65 22.08 -33.66
CA LEU A 522 7.08 22.33 -33.56
C LEU A 522 7.65 22.50 -32.13
N PRO A 523 6.97 23.11 -31.12
CA PRO A 523 7.66 23.38 -29.86
C PRO A 523 7.88 22.13 -28.99
N SER A 524 6.95 21.17 -28.99
CA SER A 524 7.09 19.96 -28.15
C SER A 524 8.20 19.04 -28.66
N GLN A 525 8.33 18.87 -29.98
CA GLN A 525 9.43 18.12 -30.59
C GLN A 525 10.79 18.80 -30.35
N VAL A 526 10.84 20.14 -30.35
CA VAL A 526 12.05 20.92 -30.04
C VAL A 526 12.43 20.76 -28.56
N ILE A 527 11.47 20.87 -27.64
CA ILE A 527 11.71 20.64 -26.20
C ILE A 527 12.16 19.20 -25.94
N ASP A 528 11.58 18.22 -26.64
CA ASP A 528 11.98 16.81 -26.52
C ASP A 528 13.39 16.56 -27.09
N ALA A 529 13.80 17.32 -28.09
CA ALA A 529 15.14 17.27 -28.68
C ALA A 529 16.23 17.91 -27.79
N PHE A 530 15.87 18.64 -26.73
CA PHE A 530 16.84 19.21 -25.80
C PHE A 530 17.58 18.11 -25.05
N ASN A 531 18.81 17.81 -25.49
CA ASN A 531 19.68 16.87 -24.81
C ASN A 531 20.55 17.61 -23.80
N ILE A 532 20.30 17.40 -22.51
CA ILE A 532 21.05 18.02 -21.42
C ILE A 532 22.08 17.01 -20.92
N PRO A 533 23.39 17.30 -20.97
CA PRO A 533 24.42 16.45 -20.40
C PRO A 533 24.21 16.25 -18.89
N SER A 534 24.36 15.02 -18.41
CA SER A 534 24.17 14.67 -16.99
C SER A 534 25.27 15.20 -16.06
N ASN A 535 26.38 15.69 -16.61
CA ASN A 535 27.52 16.22 -15.85
C ASN A 535 27.42 17.72 -15.52
N LEU A 536 26.30 18.38 -15.87
CA LEU A 536 26.09 19.79 -15.57
C LEU A 536 25.62 19.98 -14.12
N SER A 537 25.92 21.15 -13.53
CA SER A 537 25.18 21.61 -12.34
C SER A 537 23.76 22.07 -12.73
N VAL A 538 22.85 22.15 -11.75
CA VAL A 538 21.48 22.65 -11.98
C VAL A 538 21.48 24.06 -12.58
N ALA A 539 22.39 24.94 -12.12
CA ALA A 539 22.54 26.28 -12.67
C ALA A 539 22.99 26.28 -14.14
N GLN A 540 23.96 25.43 -14.50
CA GLN A 540 24.42 25.28 -15.89
C GLN A 540 23.35 24.66 -16.79
N MET A 541 22.58 23.71 -16.26
CA MET A 541 21.43 23.15 -16.96
C MET A 541 20.39 24.22 -17.28
N ILE A 542 20.04 25.08 -16.32
CA ILE A 542 19.06 26.15 -16.53
C ILE A 542 19.57 27.17 -17.57
N GLU A 543 20.85 27.54 -17.52
CA GLU A 543 21.46 28.40 -18.54
C GLU A 543 21.38 27.75 -19.92
N ARG A 544 21.62 26.44 -20.01
CA ARG A 544 21.54 25.71 -21.27
C ARG A 544 20.11 25.72 -21.84
N TYR A 545 19.08 25.56 -21.00
CA TYR A 545 17.69 25.74 -21.45
C TYR A 545 17.43 27.16 -21.94
N ARG A 546 17.99 28.18 -21.29
CA ARG A 546 17.84 29.58 -21.70
C ARG A 546 18.46 29.84 -23.08
N GLU A 547 19.68 29.36 -23.31
CA GLU A 547 20.35 29.44 -24.62
C GLU A 547 19.48 28.76 -25.70
N LEU A 548 19.06 27.52 -25.45
CA LEU A 548 18.27 26.74 -26.40
C LEU A 548 16.92 27.39 -26.73
N LEU A 549 16.27 28.05 -25.77
CA LEU A 549 15.02 28.78 -26.00
C LEU A 549 15.24 30.11 -26.74
N THR A 550 16.38 30.76 -26.53
CA THR A 550 16.75 32.01 -27.23
C THR A 550 17.04 31.75 -28.71
N ASP A 551 17.57 30.56 -29.03
CA ASP A 551 17.87 30.13 -30.40
C ASP A 551 16.61 29.75 -31.23
N ILE A 552 15.43 29.68 -30.60
CA ILE A 552 14.17 29.40 -31.31
C ILE A 552 13.78 30.64 -32.13
N ASP A 553 13.71 30.46 -33.46
CA ASP A 553 13.51 31.51 -34.46
C ASP A 553 12.30 32.43 -34.08
N PRO A 554 12.51 33.76 -33.91
CA PRO A 554 11.54 34.67 -33.31
C PRO A 554 10.21 34.97 -34.05
N PRO A 555 10.01 34.74 -35.37
CA PRO A 555 8.87 35.38 -36.03
C PRO A 555 7.49 34.73 -35.77
N ILE A 556 7.40 33.57 -35.09
CA ILE A 556 6.14 32.80 -35.05
C ILE A 556 5.43 32.81 -33.68
N HIS A 557 6.13 32.97 -32.54
CA HIS A 557 5.48 32.88 -31.21
C HIS A 557 6.14 33.74 -30.09
N SER A 558 6.18 35.07 -30.23
CA SER A 558 6.81 35.96 -29.24
C SER A 558 6.26 35.82 -27.81
N ALA A 559 4.94 35.67 -27.65
CA ALA A 559 4.29 35.52 -26.34
C ALA A 559 4.62 34.16 -25.67
N LEU A 560 4.60 33.06 -26.44
CA LEU A 560 4.96 31.75 -25.92
C LEU A 560 6.45 31.69 -25.57
N ASN A 561 7.34 32.20 -26.44
CA ASN A 561 8.77 32.22 -26.15
C ASN A 561 9.06 33.05 -24.90
N HIS A 562 8.39 34.20 -24.74
CA HIS A 562 8.46 34.99 -23.51
C HIS A 562 8.01 34.17 -22.28
N ALA A 563 6.88 33.46 -22.35
CA ALA A 563 6.39 32.64 -21.24
C ALA A 563 7.35 31.49 -20.88
N LEU A 564 7.93 30.82 -21.88
CA LEU A 564 8.92 29.75 -21.68
C LEU A 564 10.20 30.30 -21.04
N LEU A 565 10.75 31.40 -21.56
CA LEU A 565 11.93 32.07 -21.00
C LEU A 565 11.67 32.61 -19.59
N GLN A 566 10.46 33.13 -19.33
CA GLN A 566 10.06 33.61 -18.01
C GLN A 566 10.05 32.47 -16.99
N TYR A 567 9.52 31.30 -17.34
CA TYR A 567 9.59 30.12 -16.46
C TYR A 567 11.04 29.70 -16.17
N VAL A 568 11.88 29.56 -17.21
CA VAL A 568 13.30 29.20 -17.02
C VAL A 568 14.04 30.25 -16.18
N TYR A 569 13.71 31.53 -16.36
CA TYR A 569 14.26 32.62 -15.53
C TYR A 569 13.86 32.46 -14.06
N GLN A 570 12.59 32.15 -13.78
CA GLN A 570 12.08 31.90 -12.43
C GLN A 570 12.83 30.77 -11.72
N CYS A 571 13.23 29.70 -12.41
CA CYS A 571 14.06 28.61 -11.86
C CYS A 571 15.48 29.06 -11.45
N SER A 572 15.94 30.23 -11.92
CA SER A 572 17.26 30.79 -11.61
C SER A 572 17.20 32.09 -10.81
N CYS A 573 16.01 32.53 -10.40
CA CYS A 573 15.86 33.77 -9.65
C CYS A 573 16.70 33.72 -8.36
N PRO A 574 17.52 34.75 -8.07
CA PRO A 574 18.23 34.83 -6.81
C PRO A 574 17.24 34.80 -5.65
N ILE A 575 17.51 33.93 -4.67
CA ILE A 575 16.72 33.88 -3.44
C ILE A 575 17.32 34.92 -2.50
N ALA A 576 16.50 35.87 -2.02
CA ALA A 576 16.93 36.89 -1.08
C ALA A 576 17.55 36.22 0.16
N ASN A 577 18.79 36.59 0.48
CA ASN A 577 19.46 36.10 1.67
C ASN A 577 19.08 36.95 2.90
N SER A 578 19.42 36.44 4.08
CA SER A 578 19.25 37.10 5.37
C SER A 578 19.80 38.52 5.38
N ASP A 579 20.99 38.75 4.81
CA ASP A 579 21.61 40.08 4.73
C ASP A 579 20.77 41.08 3.92
N PHE A 580 20.18 40.63 2.80
CA PHE A 580 19.29 41.45 2.01
C PHE A 580 18.02 41.80 2.79
N LEU A 581 17.42 40.84 3.49
CA LEU A 581 16.23 41.06 4.32
C LEU A 581 16.51 42.03 5.48
N LEU A 582 17.63 41.86 6.18
CA LEU A 582 18.08 42.73 7.27
C LEU A 582 18.39 44.15 6.77
N SER A 583 19.00 44.27 5.59
CA SER A 583 19.28 45.57 4.96
C SER A 583 17.99 46.28 4.50
N ARG A 584 16.98 45.53 4.05
CA ARG A 584 15.67 46.07 3.62
C ARG A 584 14.90 46.64 4.80
N ASP A 585 14.89 45.96 5.95
CA ASP A 585 14.22 46.46 7.15
C ASP A 585 14.95 47.66 7.76
N ALA A 586 16.26 47.78 7.52
CA ALA A 586 17.06 48.95 7.92
C ALA A 586 16.93 50.15 6.96
N SER A 587 16.56 49.95 5.69
CA SER A 587 16.41 51.00 4.68
C SER A 587 14.93 51.28 4.37
N SER A 588 14.41 52.42 4.85
CA SER A 588 13.10 53.05 4.62
C SER A 588 11.99 52.25 3.87
N PRO A 589 10.76 52.15 4.44
CA PRO A 589 9.64 51.46 3.80
C PRO A 589 9.20 52.20 2.52
N GLY A 590 9.44 51.62 1.34
CA GLY A 590 8.92 52.17 0.06
C GLY A 590 9.72 51.91 -1.22
N ARG A 591 10.61 50.90 -1.29
CA ARG A 591 11.27 50.51 -2.55
C ARG A 591 11.16 49.01 -2.79
N ASP A 592 10.94 48.61 -4.05
CA ASP A 592 10.86 47.20 -4.45
C ASP A 592 12.24 46.53 -4.54
N SER A 593 12.25 45.22 -4.82
CA SER A 593 13.45 44.37 -4.88
C SER A 593 14.46 44.74 -5.96
N LEU A 594 14.12 45.68 -6.85
CA LEU A 594 15.00 46.22 -7.89
C LEU A 594 15.44 47.67 -7.62
N GLY A 595 15.07 48.22 -6.46
CA GLY A 595 15.41 49.59 -6.06
C GLY A 595 14.54 50.65 -6.74
N ALA A 596 13.44 50.27 -7.39
CA ALA A 596 12.47 51.23 -7.91
C ALA A 596 11.55 51.71 -6.77
N PRO A 597 11.25 53.01 -6.69
CA PRO A 597 10.23 53.50 -5.77
C PRO A 597 8.86 52.92 -6.16
N THR A 598 8.17 52.29 -5.21
CA THR A 598 6.78 51.85 -5.34
C THR A 598 5.81 53.01 -5.31
#